data_AF-E2A2A0-F1
#
_entry.id   AF-E2A2A0-F1
#
_cell.length_a   1.000
_cell.length_b   1.000
_cell.length_c   1.000
_cell.angle_alpha   90.00
_cell.angle_beta   90.00
_cell.angle_gamma   90.00
#
_symmetry.space_group_name_H-M   'P 1'
#
loop_
_entity.id
_entity.type
_entity.pdbx_description
1 polymer ?
#
loop_
_entity_poly.entity_id
_entity_poly.type
_entity_poly.pdbx_seq_one_letter_code
_entity_poly.pdbx_strand_id
1 'polypeptide(L)' 'KDHKNKIRTACAKITPAIIRRVRKNFMRRIALCLEENDGYIEHIL' A
#
# COMPACT_ATOMS: atom_id res chain seq x y z
N LYS A 1 -3.85 19.54 -18.97
CA LYS A 1 -2.76 18.67 -19.49
C LYS A 1 -1.75 18.25 -18.39
N ASP A 2 -1.62 18.99 -17.30
CA ASP A 2 -0.57 18.83 -16.28
C ASP A 2 -0.73 17.62 -15.32
N HIS A 3 -1.94 17.32 -14.85
CA HIS A 3 -2.19 16.24 -13.88
C HIS A 3 -1.78 14.84 -14.36
N LYS A 4 -1.99 14.52 -15.65
CA LYS A 4 -1.60 13.23 -16.22
C LYS A 4 -0.07 13.05 -16.22
N ASN A 5 0.70 14.11 -16.44
CA ASN A 5 2.16 14.04 -16.37
C ASN A 5 2.64 13.91 -14.93
N LYS A 6 2.02 14.60 -13.98
CA LYS A 6 2.31 14.44 -12.54
C LYS A 6 2.12 13.00 -12.08
N ILE A 7 1.02 12.36 -12.48
CA ILE A 7 0.76 10.94 -12.18
C ILE A 7 1.84 10.06 -12.81
N ARG A 8 2.17 10.26 -14.10
CA ARG A 8 3.23 9.47 -14.76
C ARG A 8 4.58 9.60 -14.08
N THR A 9 4.98 10.82 -13.72
CA THR A 9 6.24 11.06 -13.02
C THR A 9 6.26 10.43 -11.62
N ALA A 10 5.13 10.44 -10.91
CA ALA A 10 5.01 9.76 -9.63
C ALA A 10 5.12 8.23 -9.80
N CYS A 11 4.41 7.66 -10.78
CA CYS A 11 4.48 6.22 -11.09
C CYS A 11 5.90 5.79 -11.51
N ALA A 12 6.62 6.63 -12.26
CA ALA A 12 8.00 6.34 -12.68
C ALA A 12 8.99 6.23 -11.49
N LYS A 13 8.66 6.85 -10.34
CA LYS A 13 9.45 6.74 -9.11
C LYS A 13 9.14 5.49 -8.28
N ILE A 14 8.10 4.73 -8.64
CA ILE A 14 7.74 3.49 -7.95
C ILE A 14 8.73 2.40 -8.34
N THR A 15 9.57 2.00 -7.38
CA THR A 15 10.53 0.92 -7.55
C THR A 15 9.92 -0.42 -7.13
N PRO A 16 10.47 -1.56 -7.62
CA PRO A 16 10.09 -2.89 -7.12
C PRO A 16 10.24 -3.03 -5.60
N ALA A 17 11.19 -2.31 -4.98
CA ALA A 17 11.37 -2.31 -3.53
C ALA A 17 10.19 -1.66 -2.79
N ILE A 18 9.64 -0.57 -3.32
CA ILE A 18 8.44 0.08 -2.78
C ILE A 18 7.25 -0.88 -2.83
N ILE A 19 7.04 -1.55 -3.97
CA ILE A 19 5.95 -2.54 -4.13
C ILE A 19 6.11 -3.70 -3.13
N ARG A 20 7.32 -4.24 -2.97
CA ARG A 20 7.58 -5.30 -1.99
C ARG A 20 7.27 -4.86 -0.55
N ARG A 21 7.60 -3.62 -0.20
CA ARG A 21 7.31 -3.05 1.12
C ARG A 21 5.81 -2.90 1.34
N VAL A 22 5.07 -2.38 0.37
CA VAL A 22 3.61 -2.24 0.43
C VAL A 22 2.96 -3.62 0.61
N ARG A 23 3.36 -4.61 -0.21
CA ARG A 23 2.84 -5.99 -0.08
C ARG A 23 3.09 -6.59 1.30
N LYS A 24 4.31 -6.43 1.85
CA LYS A 24 4.65 -6.94 3.19
C LYS A 24 3.80 -6.27 4.27
N ASN A 25 3.64 -4.95 4.20
CA ASN A 25 2.83 -4.22 5.16
C ASN A 25 1.35 -4.63 5.10
N PHE A 26 0.81 -4.78 3.89
CA PHE A 26 -0.56 -5.24 3.68
C PHE A 26 -0.81 -6.63 4.29
N MET A 27 0.06 -7.61 4.02
CA MET A 27 -0.07 -8.95 4.61
C MET A 27 0.02 -8.93 6.14
N ARG A 28 0.93 -8.12 6.70
CA ARG A 28 1.02 -7.95 8.17
C ARG A 28 -0.29 -7.43 8.75
N ARG A 29 -0.95 -6.48 8.08
CA ARG A 29 -2.22 -5.92 8.55
C ARG A 29 -3.38 -6.90 8.43
N ILE A 30 -3.41 -7.73 7.38
CA ILE A 30 -4.36 -8.84 7.29
C ILE A 30 -4.18 -9.79 8.48
N ALA A 31 -2.93 -10.18 8.79
CA ALA A 31 -2.66 -11.05 9.93
C ALA A 31 -3.14 -10.44 11.25
N LEU A 32 -2.80 -9.17 11.51
CA LEU A 32 -3.26 -8.45 12.71
C LEU A 32 -4.79 -8.32 12.77
N CYS A 33 -5.45 -8.07 11.64
CA CYS A 33 -6.91 -8.02 11.56
C CYS A 33 -7.57 -9.34 11.95
N LEU A 34 -6.98 -10.46 11.52
CA LEU A 34 -7.48 -11.81 11.81
C LEU A 34 -7.20 -12.23 13.25
N GLU A 35 -6.07 -11.81 13.82
CA GLU A 35 -5.61 -12.24 15.14
C GLU A 35 -6.10 -11.36 16.29
N GLU A 36 -6.17 -10.04 16.10
CA GLU A 36 -6.33 -9.09 17.22
C GLU A 36 -7.58 -8.20 17.13
N ASN A 37 -8.13 -7.97 15.93
CA ASN A 37 -9.20 -6.98 15.72
C ASN A 37 -10.59 -7.58 15.42
N ASP A 38 -10.82 -8.87 15.69
CA ASP A 38 -12.10 -9.57 15.42
C ASP A 38 -12.61 -9.38 13.97
N GLY A 39 -11.69 -9.28 13.01
CA GLY A 39 -12.02 -9.04 11.60
C GLY A 39 -12.11 -7.55 11.19
N TYR A 40 -11.72 -6.59 12.06
CA TYR A 40 -11.62 -5.18 11.69
C TYR A 40 -10.23 -4.81 11.12
N ILE A 41 -10.22 -4.31 9.88
CA ILE A 41 -9.01 -3.77 9.25
C ILE A 41 -8.88 -2.31 9.67
N GLU A 42 -7.99 -2.01 10.61
CA GLU A 42 -7.60 -0.63 10.91
C GLU A 42 -7.19 0.08 9.60
N HIS A 43 -7.74 1.27 9.34
CA HIS A 43 -7.88 1.89 8.01
C HIS A 43 -6.65 1.88 7.09
N ILE A 44 -6.81 1.33 5.89
CA ILE A 44 -5.81 1.30 4.79
C ILE A 44 -5.51 2.73 4.30
N LEU A 45 -4.56 3.38 4.95
CA LEU A 45 -3.81 4.53 4.44
C LEU A 45 -2.31 4.23 4.55
#